data_AF-A0A8X7Q0S8-F1
#
_entry.id   AF-A0A8X7Q0S8-F1
#
_cell.length_a   1.000
_cell.length_b   1.000
_cell.length_c   1.000
_cell.angle_alpha   90.00
_cell.angle_beta   90.00
_cell.angle_gamma   90.00
#
_symmetry.space_group_name_H-M   'P 1'
#
loop_
_entity.id
_entity.type
_entity.pdbx_description
1 polymer ?
#
loop_
_entity_poly.entity_id
_entity_poly.type
_entity_poly.pdbx_seq_one_letter_code
_entity_poly.pdbx_strand_id
1 'polypeptide(L)'
;MKEPGEIEEEFETLGTEKVLKDFLTYKTPGPLYLPKGKLFKSSENGGASSALPPWLTQEDLDYYVTKYQNKGFTGPINYYRNIDRNWELTAPWTGAKIGVPVKFIVGDQDLTYN
;
A
#
# COMPACT_ATOMS: atom_id res chain seq x y z
N MET A 1 8.31 -12.77 3.25
CA MET A 1 6.98 -12.17 2.96
C MET A 1 5.91 -13.24 3.07
N LYS A 2 4.62 -12.89 3.11
CA LYS A 2 3.52 -13.88 3.09
C LYS A 2 3.58 -14.74 1.82
N GLU A 3 3.12 -15.98 1.92
CA GLU A 3 3.08 -16.88 0.77
C GLU A 3 2.12 -16.32 -0.30
N PRO A 4 2.37 -16.58 -1.60
CA PRO A 4 1.46 -16.15 -2.66
C PRO A 4 0.03 -16.61 -2.41
N GLY A 5 -0.94 -15.69 -2.48
CA GLY A 5 -2.36 -15.97 -2.26
C GLY A 5 -2.86 -15.63 -0.86
N GLU A 6 -2.03 -15.68 0.19
CA GLU A 6 -2.51 -15.48 1.56
C GLU A 6 -3.07 -14.08 1.80
N ILE A 7 -2.40 -13.05 1.30
CA ILE A 7 -2.85 -11.66 1.46
C ILE A 7 -4.05 -11.36 0.55
N GLU A 8 -4.14 -11.99 -0.62
CA GLU A 8 -5.28 -11.86 -1.53
C GLU A 8 -6.55 -12.45 -0.92
N GLU A 9 -6.47 -13.62 -0.27
CA GLU A 9 -7.60 -14.25 0.43
C GLU A 9 -8.09 -13.37 1.61
N GLU A 10 -7.17 -12.79 2.38
CA GLU A 10 -7.54 -11.86 3.44
C GLU A 10 -8.17 -10.57 2.90
N PHE A 11 -7.71 -10.07 1.75
CA PHE A 11 -8.31 -8.90 1.09
C PHE A 11 -9.69 -9.19 0.53
N GLU A 12 -9.89 -10.39 -0.03
CA GLU A 12 -11.21 -10.86 -0.48
C GLU A 12 -12.19 -10.94 0.70
N THR A 13 -11.74 -11.48 1.84
CA THR A 13 -12.54 -11.56 3.07
C THR A 13 -12.92 -10.18 3.62
N LEU A 14 -12.01 -9.21 3.57
CA LEU A 14 -12.28 -7.84 4.02
C LEU A 14 -13.16 -7.04 3.06
N GLY A 15 -13.14 -7.39 1.77
CA GLY A 15 -13.79 -6.66 0.69
C GLY A 15 -12.95 -5.49 0.15
N THR A 16 -12.98 -5.32 -1.17
CA THR A 16 -12.15 -4.34 -1.90
C THR A 16 -12.31 -2.91 -1.40
N GLU A 17 -13.54 -2.46 -1.11
CA GLU A 17 -13.81 -1.10 -0.62
C GLU A 17 -13.12 -0.84 0.71
N LYS A 18 -13.24 -1.77 1.66
CA LYS A 18 -12.61 -1.64 2.97
C LYS A 18 -11.09 -1.62 2.85
N VAL A 19 -10.52 -2.53 2.06
CA VAL A 19 -9.07 -2.59 1.82
C VAL A 19 -8.56 -1.26 1.23
N LEU A 20 -9.21 -0.73 0.21
CA LEU A 20 -8.79 0.53 -0.42
C LEU A 20 -8.99 1.73 0.50
N LYS A 21 -10.10 1.80 1.24
CA LYS A 21 -10.35 2.87 2.20
C LYS A 21 -9.30 2.85 3.30
N ASP A 22 -9.03 1.70 3.91
CA ASP A 22 -8.02 1.56 4.96
C ASP A 22 -6.62 1.88 4.43
N PHE A 23 -6.29 1.44 3.22
CA PHE A 23 -4.98 1.72 2.60
C PHE A 23 -4.79 3.21 2.27
N LEU A 24 -5.76 3.84 1.59
CA LEU A 24 -5.69 5.25 1.18
C LEU A 24 -5.74 6.21 2.37
N THR A 25 -6.28 5.78 3.51
CA THR A 25 -6.37 6.59 4.73
C THR A 25 -5.36 6.18 5.80
N TYR A 26 -4.42 5.27 5.47
CA TYR A 26 -3.38 4.83 6.38
C TYR A 26 -2.41 5.97 6.69
N LYS A 27 -2.30 6.33 7.97
CA LYS A 27 -1.46 7.45 8.45
C LYS A 27 -0.51 7.05 9.57
N THR A 28 -0.36 5.76 9.84
CA THR A 28 0.57 5.33 10.89
C THR A 28 1.99 5.45 10.33
N PRO A 29 2.85 6.30 10.90
CA PRO A 29 4.24 6.42 10.44
C PRO A 29 4.99 5.12 10.74
N GLY A 30 5.79 4.65 9.79
CA GLY A 30 6.62 3.46 9.91
C GLY A 30 6.27 2.35 8.91
N PRO A 31 7.05 1.25 8.92
CA PRO A 31 6.91 0.18 7.93
C PRO A 31 5.49 -0.40 7.91
N LEU A 32 4.90 -0.47 6.73
CA LEU A 32 3.61 -1.12 6.53
C LEU A 32 3.76 -2.62 6.82
N TYR A 33 3.43 -3.01 8.04
CA TYR A 33 3.46 -4.38 8.49
C TYR A 33 2.04 -4.94 8.57
N LEU A 34 1.74 -5.89 7.69
CA LEU A 34 0.43 -6.54 7.57
C LEU A 34 0.50 -8.00 8.05
N PRO A 35 0.57 -8.26 9.36
CA PRO A 35 0.61 -9.62 9.87
C PRO A 35 -0.67 -10.38 9.53
N LYS A 36 -0.56 -11.71 9.43
CA LYS A 36 -1.71 -12.59 9.15
C LYS A 36 -2.81 -12.38 10.21
N GLY A 37 -4.05 -12.23 9.78
CA GLY A 37 -5.22 -12.00 10.62
C GLY A 37 -5.27 -10.62 11.31
N LYS A 38 -4.33 -9.72 11.03
CA LYS A 38 -4.22 -8.38 11.63
C LYS A 38 -3.87 -7.34 10.56
N LEU A 39 -4.62 -7.39 9.46
CA LEU A 39 -4.54 -6.39 8.40
C LEU A 39 -4.99 -5.04 8.92
N PHE A 40 -4.24 -4.00 8.57
CA PHE A 40 -4.52 -2.61 8.92
C PHE A 40 -5.04 -2.49 10.35
N LYS A 41 -4.17 -2.75 11.36
CA LYS A 41 -4.54 -2.61 12.78
C LYS A 41 -5.38 -1.34 12.92
N SER A 42 -6.67 -1.52 13.19
CA SER A 42 -7.62 -0.44 13.42
C SER A 42 -6.92 0.55 14.32
N SER A 43 -6.65 1.76 13.83
CA SER A 43 -5.92 2.79 14.54
C SER A 43 -6.42 2.88 15.98
N GLU A 44 -5.70 2.27 16.92
CA GLU A 44 -6.04 2.32 18.35
C GLU A 44 -5.75 3.73 18.91
N ASN A 45 -5.19 4.63 18.08
CA ASN A 45 -5.08 6.06 18.32
C ASN A 45 -5.65 6.84 17.12
N GLY A 46 -6.97 6.82 16.97
CA GLY A 46 -7.72 7.84 16.25
C GLY A 46 -8.07 7.52 14.79
N GLY A 47 -9.36 7.25 14.57
CA GLY A 47 -10.08 7.91 13.51
C GLY A 47 -10.18 7.21 12.16
N ALA A 48 -10.64 5.96 12.12
CA ALA A 48 -11.62 5.64 11.07
C ALA A 48 -12.91 6.40 11.44
N SER A 49 -12.93 7.71 11.19
CA SER A 49 -14.21 8.35 10.97
C SER A 49 -14.90 7.52 9.90
N SER A 50 -16.18 7.18 10.09
CA SER A 50 -16.96 6.58 9.01
C SER A 50 -16.88 7.44 7.74
N ALA A 51 -16.65 8.75 7.89
CA ALA A 51 -16.45 9.70 6.82
C ALA A 51 -15.03 9.65 6.21
N LEU A 52 -14.98 9.75 4.88
CA LEU A 52 -13.75 9.90 4.12
C LEU A 52 -13.08 11.26 4.41
N PRO A 53 -11.74 11.35 4.30
CA PRO A 53 -11.06 12.62 4.41
C PRO A 53 -11.45 13.55 3.25
N PRO A 54 -11.34 14.88 3.41
CA PRO A 54 -11.85 15.85 2.42
C PRO A 54 -11.16 15.79 1.04
N TRP A 55 -10.00 15.15 0.94
CA TRP A 55 -9.29 14.96 -0.33
C TRP A 55 -9.72 13.70 -1.09
N LEU A 56 -10.49 12.80 -0.46
CA LEU A 56 -10.95 11.55 -1.05
C LEU A 56 -12.48 11.54 -1.05
N THR A 57 -13.10 11.76 -2.21
CA THR A 57 -14.55 11.67 -2.34
C THR A 57 -15.01 10.21 -2.42
N GLN A 58 -16.32 9.96 -2.24
CA GLN A 58 -16.87 8.62 -2.45
C GLN A 58 -16.74 8.19 -3.92
N GLU A 59 -16.93 9.12 -4.87
CA GLU A 59 -16.79 8.86 -6.30
C GLU A 59 -15.36 8.42 -6.67
N ASP A 60 -14.35 9.05 -6.08
CA ASP A 60 -12.95 8.66 -6.26
C ASP A 60 -12.70 7.26 -5.69
N LEU A 61 -13.19 6.96 -4.49
CA LEU A 61 -13.06 5.64 -3.88
C LEU A 61 -13.73 4.56 -4.76
N ASP A 62 -14.96 4.80 -5.21
CA ASP A 62 -15.74 3.88 -6.03
C ASP A 62 -15.06 3.60 -7.38
N TYR A 63 -14.39 4.60 -7.96
CA TYR A 63 -13.57 4.41 -9.14
C TYR A 63 -12.46 3.38 -8.89
N TYR A 64 -11.69 3.52 -7.80
CA TYR A 64 -10.64 2.56 -7.46
C TYR A 64 -11.21 1.17 -7.14
N VAL A 65 -12.31 1.11 -6.36
CA VAL A 65 -13.00 -0.15 -6.04
C VAL A 65 -13.36 -0.91 -7.31
N THR A 66 -13.96 -0.22 -8.28
CA THR A 66 -14.34 -0.83 -9.57
C THR A 66 -13.12 -1.39 -10.30
N LYS A 67 -11.97 -0.70 -10.31
CA LYS A 67 -10.75 -1.21 -10.97
C LYS A 67 -10.20 -2.46 -10.30
N TYR A 68 -10.14 -2.47 -8.96
CA TYR A 68 -9.60 -3.59 -8.20
C TYR A 68 -10.55 -4.78 -8.11
N GLN A 69 -11.87 -4.58 -8.14
CA GLN A 69 -12.84 -5.69 -8.29
C GLN A 69 -12.67 -6.40 -9.64
N ASN A 70 -12.36 -5.66 -10.71
CA ASN A 70 -12.20 -6.24 -12.05
C ASN A 70 -10.84 -6.94 -12.26
N LYS A 71 -9.78 -6.49 -11.58
CA LYS A 71 -8.39 -6.96 -11.83
C LYS A 71 -7.76 -7.69 -10.66
N GLY A 72 -8.34 -7.60 -9.46
CA GLY A 72 -7.78 -8.13 -8.23
C GLY A 72 -6.51 -7.39 -7.75
N PHE A 73 -5.94 -7.87 -6.65
CA PHE A 73 -4.76 -7.29 -6.02
C PHE A 73 -3.45 -8.02 -6.34
N THR A 74 -3.50 -9.21 -6.97
CA THR A 74 -2.30 -10.03 -7.24
C THR A 74 -1.24 -9.30 -8.06
N GLY A 75 -1.65 -8.57 -9.11
CA GLY A 75 -0.73 -7.82 -9.96
C GLY A 75 0.08 -6.79 -9.17
N PRO A 76 -0.57 -5.85 -8.46
CA PRO A 76 0.12 -4.91 -7.58
C PRO A 76 0.97 -5.58 -6.49
N ILE A 77 0.49 -6.65 -5.86
CA ILE A 77 1.21 -7.36 -4.78
C ILE A 77 2.48 -8.06 -5.31
N ASN A 78 2.46 -8.52 -6.56
CA ASN A 78 3.63 -9.14 -7.20
C ASN A 78 4.84 -8.19 -7.29
N TYR A 79 4.65 -6.87 -7.25
CA TYR A 79 5.76 -5.93 -7.19
C TYR A 79 6.59 -6.16 -5.93
N TYR A 80 5.93 -6.28 -4.78
CA TYR A 80 6.59 -6.57 -3.51
C TYR A 80 7.27 -7.94 -3.56
N ARG A 81 6.62 -8.96 -4.15
CA ARG A 81 7.18 -10.32 -4.29
C ARG A 81 8.51 -10.38 -5.04
N ASN A 82 8.81 -9.37 -5.85
CA ASN A 82 10.04 -9.27 -6.61
C ASN A 82 11.10 -8.38 -5.97
N ILE A 83 10.94 -7.85 -4.75
CA ILE A 83 11.93 -6.96 -4.14
C ILE A 83 13.31 -7.63 -4.04
N ASP A 84 13.40 -8.87 -3.55
CA ASP A 84 14.68 -9.58 -3.42
C ASP A 84 15.32 -9.82 -4.80
N ARG A 85 14.52 -10.23 -5.79
CA ARG A 85 14.99 -10.43 -7.16
C ARG A 85 15.44 -9.12 -7.81
N ASN A 86 14.71 -8.03 -7.58
CA ASN A 86 15.08 -6.70 -8.07
C ASN A 86 16.41 -6.25 -7.46
N TRP A 87 16.63 -6.55 -6.17
CA TRP A 87 17.91 -6.29 -5.50
C TRP A 87 19.06 -7.06 -6.17
N GLU A 88 18.90 -8.35 -6.45
CA GLU A 88 19.91 -9.16 -7.15
C GLU A 88 20.19 -8.62 -8.56
N LEU A 89 19.12 -8.35 -9.32
CA LEU A 89 19.23 -7.83 -10.69
C LEU A 89 19.86 -6.44 -10.73
N THR A 90 19.72 -5.65 -9.66
CA THR A 90 20.29 -4.31 -9.58
C THR A 90 21.73 -4.25 -9.07
N ALA A 91 22.34 -5.40 -8.76
CA ALA A 91 23.75 -5.48 -8.34
C ALA A 91 24.74 -4.75 -9.27
N PRO A 92 24.59 -4.77 -10.63
CA PRO A 92 25.50 -4.04 -11.53
C PRO A 92 25.54 -2.52 -11.32
N TRP A 93 24.53 -1.93 -10.68
CA TRP A 93 24.45 -0.50 -10.41
C TRP A 93 24.94 -0.12 -9.00
N THR A 94 25.56 -1.05 -8.28
CA THR A 94 26.13 -0.76 -6.95
C THR A 94 27.12 0.40 -7.03
N GLY A 95 26.84 1.49 -6.29
CA GLY A 95 27.66 2.70 -6.25
C GLY A 95 27.45 3.69 -7.41
N ALA A 96 26.60 3.36 -8.38
CA ALA A 96 26.25 4.28 -9.46
C ALA A 96 25.44 5.48 -8.92
N LYS A 97 25.67 6.67 -9.50
CA LYS A 97 24.89 7.88 -9.18
C LYS A 97 23.84 8.14 -10.25
N ILE A 98 22.66 8.59 -9.82
CA ILE A 98 21.61 9.10 -10.72
C ILE A 98 22.02 10.51 -11.16
N GLY A 99 22.22 10.73 -12.47
CA GLY A 99 22.69 12.00 -13.03
C GLY A 99 21.61 12.99 -13.47
N VAL A 100 20.33 12.59 -13.41
CA VAL A 100 19.21 13.47 -13.76
C VAL A 100 18.90 14.43 -12.61
N PRO A 101 18.52 15.69 -12.86
CA PRO A 101 18.03 16.59 -11.81
C PRO A 101 16.78 16.03 -11.13
N VAL A 102 16.76 15.99 -9.79
CA VAL A 102 15.66 15.43 -8.99
C VAL A 102 15.12 16.46 -8.01
N LYS A 103 13.79 16.52 -7.90
CA LYS A 103 13.09 17.13 -6.77
C LYS A 103 12.32 16.03 -6.04
N PHE A 104 12.73 15.72 -4.82
CA PHE A 104 12.03 14.77 -3.94
C PHE A 104 11.02 15.55 -3.08
N ILE A 105 9.77 15.07 -3.03
CA ILE A 105 8.67 15.69 -2.28
C ILE A 105 8.02 14.58 -1.46
N VAL A 106 7.82 14.83 -0.17
CA VAL A 106 7.27 13.85 0.77
C VAL A 106 6.41 14.57 1.81
N GLY A 107 5.34 13.91 2.25
CA GLY A 107 4.50 14.40 3.35
C GLY A 107 5.17 14.10 4.70
N ASP A 108 4.97 14.98 5.68
CA ASP A 108 5.48 14.81 7.04
C ASP A 108 4.91 13.57 7.76
N GLN A 109 3.70 13.14 7.37
CA GLN A 109 3.04 11.92 7.85
C GLN A 109 3.17 10.71 6.91
N ASP A 110 4.03 10.77 5.88
CA ASP A 110 4.25 9.63 5.00
C ASP A 110 4.94 8.49 5.77
N LEU A 111 4.41 7.27 5.63
CA LEU A 111 4.88 6.09 6.35
C LEU A 111 6.33 5.72 6.02
N THR A 112 6.83 6.15 4.85
CA THR A 112 8.18 5.85 4.36
C THR A 112 9.21 6.92 4.72
N TYR A 113 8.77 8.04 5.29
CA TYR A 113 9.65 9.17 5.56
C TYR A 113 10.37 9.12 6.91
N ASN A 114 9.77 8.48 7.91
CA ASN A 114 10.24 8.46 9.29
C ASN A 114 10.67 7.06 9.75
#